data_AF-A0A523MHP2-F1
#
_entry.id   AF-A0A523MHP2-F1
#
_cell.length_a   1.000
_cell.length_b   1.000
_cell.length_c   1.000
_cell.angle_alpha   90.00
_cell.angle_beta   90.00
_cell.angle_gamma   90.00
#
_symmetry.space_group_name_H-M   'P 1'
#
loop_
_entity.id
_entity.type
_entity.pdbx_description
1 polymer ?
#
loop_
_entity_poly.entity_id
_entity_poly.type
_entity_poly.pdbx_seq_one_letter_code
_entity_poly.pdbx_strand_id
1 'polypeptide(L)'
;MRPRPVIKFRAENKYRRKCMADAIGKNKHTKSVNGVDRRAFIAASAGLAALTAACESPEGQPKTPLAGKTAAATAPTAPFDSIRDYMAALEAHGLLMRFPEIDQDKYEATGLFFRATDLYGMYGTPAMIFEKVKIDGNWIDGPVMANTQGHWNTDSIAFGLTPEPREHYKNYRAVKAEMKKLLAANNGKYPEITPNKVERADAPCKEVTLEGDEIDLTKFAFMQTNPADDGRYINSASVFTSDPEMGPNYGTYRCALRGPRHLGFNPEPNQTGYKMIMAAKK
;
A
#
# COMPACT_ATOMS: atom_id res chain seq x y z
N MET A 1 44.35 -33.99 -7.42
CA MET A 1 43.17 -33.10 -7.35
C MET A 1 42.74 -32.98 -5.90
N ARG A 2 42.82 -31.80 -5.27
CA ARG A 2 42.39 -31.59 -3.87
C ARG A 2 40.89 -31.22 -3.85
N PRO A 3 40.09 -31.71 -2.88
CA PRO A 3 38.68 -31.35 -2.76
C PRO A 3 38.52 -29.91 -2.25
N ARG A 4 37.50 -29.19 -2.75
CA ARG A 4 37.18 -27.82 -2.33
C ARG A 4 36.48 -27.83 -0.96
N PRO A 5 36.75 -26.86 -0.08
CA PRO A 5 36.09 -26.75 1.21
C PRO A 5 34.64 -26.23 1.06
N VAL A 6 33.72 -26.85 1.80
CA VAL A 6 32.34 -26.40 1.96
C VAL A 6 32.30 -25.35 3.08
N ILE A 7 32.03 -24.10 2.73
CA ILE A 7 31.81 -23.02 3.70
C ILE A 7 30.35 -23.06 4.14
N LYS A 8 30.10 -23.45 5.39
CA LYS A 8 28.77 -23.30 6.05
C LYS A 8 28.66 -21.91 6.64
N PHE A 9 27.75 -21.08 6.12
CA PHE A 9 27.38 -19.82 6.77
C PHE A 9 26.36 -20.09 7.88
N ARG A 10 26.76 -19.79 9.13
CA ARG A 10 25.89 -19.71 10.30
C ARG A 10 25.54 -18.24 10.50
N ALA A 11 24.27 -17.88 10.29
CA ALA A 11 23.80 -16.52 10.53
C ALA A 11 23.66 -16.29 12.04
N GLU A 12 24.60 -15.57 12.65
CA GLU A 12 24.45 -15.05 14.01
C GLU A 12 23.82 -13.66 13.95
N ASN A 13 22.61 -13.56 14.50
CA ASN A 13 21.79 -12.36 14.54
C ASN A 13 22.21 -11.49 15.74
N LYS A 14 23.21 -10.62 15.54
CA LYS A 14 23.76 -9.75 16.60
C LYS A 14 23.86 -8.27 16.16
N TYR A 15 22.74 -7.67 15.77
CA TYR A 15 22.59 -6.21 15.75
C TYR A 15 21.18 -5.80 16.18
N ARG A 16 20.94 -5.83 17.50
CA ARG A 16 19.84 -5.09 18.15
C ARG A 16 20.38 -4.51 19.45
N ARG A 17 20.09 -3.23 19.66
CA ARG A 17 20.33 -2.41 20.89
C ARG A 17 21.72 -1.78 21.02
N LYS A 18 21.95 -0.65 20.34
CA LYS A 18 22.62 0.53 20.92
C LYS A 18 22.55 1.72 19.96
N CYS A 19 21.53 2.54 20.11
CA CYS A 19 21.51 3.99 19.84
C CYS A 19 20.08 4.49 19.98
N MET A 20 19.63 4.68 21.22
CA MET A 20 18.52 5.58 21.59
C MET A 20 18.44 5.61 23.12
N ALA A 21 19.51 6.11 23.73
CA ALA A 21 19.54 6.50 25.13
C ALA A 21 20.70 7.47 25.23
N ASP A 22 20.44 8.74 24.90
CA ASP A 22 21.16 9.93 25.36
C ASP A 22 20.63 11.16 24.60
N ALA A 23 19.43 11.61 24.98
CA ALA A 23 18.93 12.97 24.71
C ALA A 23 17.65 13.23 25.51
N ILE A 24 17.72 13.20 26.85
CA ILE A 24 16.67 13.77 27.71
C ILE A 24 17.32 14.84 28.59
N GLY A 25 17.64 15.97 27.97
CA GLY A 25 17.90 17.23 28.67
C GLY A 25 16.57 17.93 28.93
N LYS A 26 16.26 18.16 30.21
CA LYS A 26 15.09 18.90 30.68
C LYS A 26 15.10 20.32 30.08
N ASN A 27 14.05 20.70 29.35
CA ASN A 27 13.66 22.09 29.30
C ASN A 27 12.14 22.24 29.17
N LYS A 28 11.55 22.94 30.15
CA LYS A 28 10.14 23.33 30.18
C LYS A 28 10.01 24.63 29.38
N HIS A 29 9.35 24.59 28.22
CA HIS A 29 8.46 25.65 27.76
C HIS A 29 7.60 25.12 26.61
N THR A 30 6.30 25.36 26.73
CA THR A 30 5.22 24.96 25.84
C THR A 30 5.26 25.74 24.52
N LYS A 31 5.17 25.02 23.38
CA LYS A 31 4.45 25.39 22.14
C LYS A 31 4.40 24.20 21.18
N SER A 32 3.23 24.04 20.54
CA SER A 32 2.67 22.93 19.73
C SER A 32 3.59 21.81 19.24
N VAL A 33 3.31 20.58 19.66
CA VAL A 33 3.77 19.38 18.96
C VAL A 33 2.83 19.16 17.76
N ASN A 34 3.18 19.75 16.61
CA ASN A 34 2.51 19.56 15.33
C ASN A 34 2.91 18.20 14.74
N GLY A 35 2.27 17.15 15.22
CA GLY A 35 2.20 15.86 14.54
C GLY A 35 0.80 15.28 14.70
N VAL A 36 0.48 14.16 14.04
CA VAL A 36 -0.81 13.48 14.24
C VAL A 36 -0.99 13.17 15.73
N ASP A 37 -1.72 14.03 16.42
CA ASP A 37 -1.97 13.89 17.83
C ASP A 37 -3.06 12.84 18.09
N ARG A 38 -3.27 12.49 19.35
CA ARG A 38 -4.28 11.50 19.72
C ARG A 38 -5.69 11.89 19.25
N ARG A 39 -6.02 13.17 19.22
CA ARG A 39 -7.35 13.64 18.79
C ARG A 39 -7.49 13.52 17.28
N ALA A 40 -6.48 13.91 16.52
CA ALA A 40 -6.42 13.74 15.07
C ALA A 40 -6.51 12.25 14.69
N PHE A 41 -5.82 11.36 15.42
CA PHE A 41 -5.94 9.92 15.20
C PHE A 41 -7.35 9.38 15.51
N ILE A 42 -7.97 9.80 16.62
CA ILE A 42 -9.34 9.40 16.96
C ILE A 42 -10.34 9.92 15.91
N ALA A 43 -10.17 11.16 15.44
CA ALA A 43 -11.01 11.74 14.40
C ALA A 43 -10.82 11.01 13.05
N ALA A 44 -9.58 10.72 12.66
CA ALA A 44 -9.25 9.96 11.46
C ALA A 44 -9.74 8.51 11.48
N SER A 45 -10.03 7.98 12.68
CA SER A 45 -10.59 6.66 12.90
C SER A 45 -12.09 6.67 13.24
N ALA A 46 -12.74 7.82 13.14
CA ALA A 46 -14.18 7.96 13.32
C ALA A 46 -14.92 7.19 12.21
N GLY A 47 -15.38 5.97 12.53
CA GLY A 47 -16.02 5.06 11.57
C GLY A 47 -15.47 3.63 11.60
N LEU A 48 -14.33 3.40 12.26
CA LEU A 48 -13.80 2.08 12.54
C LEU A 48 -14.57 1.38 13.67
N ALA A 49 -14.86 0.10 13.47
CA ALA A 49 -15.80 -0.66 14.30
C ALA A 49 -15.29 -1.08 15.69
N ALA A 50 -14.10 -0.67 16.13
CA ALA A 50 -13.59 -1.04 17.45
C ALA A 50 -12.49 -0.10 17.94
N LEU A 51 -12.85 1.04 18.53
CA LEU A 51 -11.95 1.81 19.41
C LEU A 51 -11.91 1.24 20.84
N THR A 52 -12.81 0.31 21.19
CA THR A 52 -13.05 -0.10 22.58
C THR A 52 -12.12 -1.19 23.13
N ALA A 53 -11.21 -1.76 22.34
CA ALA A 53 -10.30 -2.82 22.81
C ALA A 53 -8.81 -2.45 22.80
N ALA A 54 -8.43 -1.23 22.42
CA ALA A 54 -7.03 -0.84 22.19
C ALA A 54 -6.35 -0.17 23.40
N CYS A 55 -6.71 -0.56 24.63
CA CYS A 55 -5.83 -0.32 25.77
C CYS A 55 -4.73 -1.39 25.73
N GLU A 56 -3.51 -0.97 25.39
CA GLU A 56 -2.25 -1.71 25.47
C GLU A 56 -2.39 -3.24 25.58
N SER A 57 -2.41 -3.94 24.45
CA SER A 57 -2.20 -5.39 24.47
C SER A 57 -0.81 -5.66 25.08
N PRO A 58 -0.71 -6.40 26.20
CA PRO A 58 0.58 -6.73 26.80
C PRO A 58 1.48 -7.46 25.79
N GLU A 59 2.81 -7.29 25.91
CA GLU A 59 3.76 -8.09 25.12
C GLU A 59 3.44 -9.59 25.25
N GLY A 60 3.13 -10.23 24.12
CA GLY A 60 2.81 -11.66 24.06
C GLY A 60 1.33 -12.03 23.93
N GLN A 61 0.39 -11.07 23.97
CA GLN A 61 -1.00 -11.34 23.56
C GLN A 61 -1.19 -11.28 22.04
N PRO A 62 -2.09 -12.11 21.48
CA PRO A 62 -2.39 -12.09 20.05
C PRO A 62 -2.93 -10.70 19.67
N LYS A 63 -2.25 -10.06 18.71
CA LYS A 63 -2.70 -8.82 18.09
C LYS A 63 -4.13 -9.02 17.57
N THR A 64 -5.03 -8.10 17.89
CA THR A 64 -6.44 -8.23 17.52
C THR A 64 -6.67 -7.51 16.21
N PRO A 65 -6.96 -8.21 15.10
CA PRO A 65 -7.27 -7.57 13.83
C PRO A 65 -8.42 -6.58 13.99
N LEU A 66 -8.33 -5.48 13.25
CA LEU A 66 -9.48 -4.62 13.10
C LEU A 66 -10.61 -5.42 12.45
N ALA A 67 -11.75 -5.57 13.12
CA ALA A 67 -12.82 -6.37 12.56
C ALA A 67 -13.40 -5.78 11.26
N GLY A 68 -13.47 -4.45 11.15
CA GLY A 68 -14.38 -3.81 10.20
C GLY A 68 -15.84 -4.06 10.59
N LYS A 69 -16.77 -3.81 9.67
CA LYS A 69 -18.21 -3.96 9.86
C LYS A 69 -18.89 -4.45 8.58
N THR A 70 -20.14 -4.88 8.74
CA THR A 70 -21.03 -5.07 7.59
C THR A 70 -21.32 -3.71 6.96
N ALA A 71 -21.08 -3.59 5.66
CA ALA A 71 -21.39 -2.38 4.92
C ALA A 71 -22.91 -2.20 4.73
N ALA A 72 -23.34 -0.96 4.53
CA ALA A 72 -24.71 -0.68 4.12
C ALA A 72 -24.99 -1.25 2.71
N ALA A 73 -26.25 -1.56 2.41
CA ALA A 73 -26.64 -2.11 1.11
C ALA A 73 -26.35 -1.19 -0.09
N THR A 74 -26.12 0.11 0.15
CA THR A 74 -25.79 1.11 -0.85
C THR A 74 -24.30 1.25 -1.13
N ALA A 75 -23.45 0.49 -0.42
CA ALA A 75 -22.01 0.55 -0.64
C ALA A 75 -21.62 -0.04 -2.01
N PRO A 76 -20.59 0.48 -2.69
CA PRO A 76 -20.06 -0.14 -3.89
C PRO A 76 -19.63 -1.59 -3.63
N THR A 77 -19.87 -2.47 -4.59
CA THR A 77 -19.54 -3.90 -4.52
C THR A 77 -18.73 -4.33 -5.73
N ALA A 78 -17.92 -5.39 -5.60
CA ALA A 78 -17.19 -5.94 -6.72
C ALA A 78 -18.14 -6.52 -7.81
N PRO A 79 -17.71 -6.54 -9.09
CA PRO A 79 -16.45 -5.98 -9.60
C PRO A 79 -16.43 -4.44 -9.51
N PHE A 80 -15.27 -3.88 -9.20
CA PHE A 80 -15.10 -2.44 -9.06
C PHE A 80 -14.61 -1.83 -10.39
N ASP A 81 -15.25 -0.75 -10.84
CA ASP A 81 -14.85 -0.04 -12.06
C ASP A 81 -13.63 0.86 -11.81
N SER A 82 -13.40 1.29 -10.57
CA SER A 82 -12.27 2.15 -10.22
C SER A 82 -11.71 1.90 -8.83
N ILE A 83 -10.48 2.37 -8.59
CA ILE A 83 -9.90 2.41 -7.25
C ILE A 83 -10.75 3.28 -6.29
N ARG A 84 -11.48 4.27 -6.81
CA ARG A 84 -12.35 5.14 -5.99
C ARG A 84 -13.52 4.33 -5.42
N ASP A 85 -14.15 3.50 -6.23
CA ASP A 85 -15.24 2.61 -5.79
C ASP A 85 -14.75 1.59 -4.76
N TYR A 86 -13.57 1.01 -5.00
CA TYR A 86 -12.95 0.09 -4.07
C TYR A 86 -12.66 0.75 -2.71
N MET A 87 -12.05 1.95 -2.70
CA MET A 87 -11.77 2.67 -1.45
C MET A 87 -13.06 3.09 -0.72
N ALA A 88 -14.11 3.47 -1.45
CA ALA A 88 -15.43 3.75 -0.88
C ALA A 88 -16.07 2.47 -0.26
N ALA A 89 -15.89 1.31 -0.89
CA ALA A 89 -16.29 0.03 -0.30
C ALA A 89 -15.52 -0.26 1.00
N LEU A 90 -14.20 -0.05 1.02
CA LEU A 90 -13.40 -0.22 2.24
C LEU A 90 -13.87 0.69 3.38
N GLU A 91 -14.20 1.95 3.07
CA GLU A 91 -14.76 2.90 4.03
C GLU A 91 -16.12 2.44 4.58
N ALA A 92 -17.02 1.97 3.71
CA ALA A 92 -18.31 1.43 4.10
C ALA A 92 -18.18 0.19 5.00
N HIS A 93 -17.13 -0.62 4.78
CA HIS A 93 -16.76 -1.75 5.62
C HIS A 93 -15.97 -1.38 6.89
N GLY A 94 -15.71 -0.09 7.13
CA GLY A 94 -14.93 0.36 8.29
C GLY A 94 -13.48 -0.13 8.28
N LEU A 95 -12.92 -0.34 7.09
CA LEU A 95 -11.56 -0.83 6.82
C LEU A 95 -10.65 0.25 6.21
N LEU A 96 -11.04 1.53 6.34
CA LEU A 96 -10.28 2.68 5.88
C LEU A 96 -10.12 3.71 7.01
N MET A 97 -8.89 4.16 7.24
CA MET A 97 -8.59 5.34 8.05
C MET A 97 -8.25 6.52 7.14
N ARG A 98 -8.77 7.71 7.46
CA ARG A 98 -8.57 8.91 6.63
C ARG A 98 -7.93 10.02 7.46
N PHE A 99 -6.74 10.43 7.04
CA PHE A 99 -5.94 11.45 7.70
C PHE A 99 -5.95 12.73 6.85
N PRO A 100 -6.47 13.86 7.35
CA PRO A 100 -6.48 15.11 6.60
C PRO A 100 -5.08 15.59 6.23
N GLU A 101 -4.11 15.40 7.12
CA GLU A 101 -2.75 15.89 6.98
C GLU A 101 -1.76 14.87 7.59
N ILE A 102 -0.59 14.72 6.96
CA ILE A 102 0.52 13.89 7.46
C ILE A 102 1.87 14.54 7.17
N ASP A 103 2.77 14.56 8.17
CA ASP A 103 4.11 15.13 8.03
C ASP A 103 5.14 14.06 7.59
N GLN A 104 5.44 14.01 6.30
CA GLN A 104 6.43 13.06 5.78
C GLN A 104 7.87 13.47 6.15
N ASP A 105 8.16 14.75 6.35
CA ASP A 105 9.50 15.20 6.78
C ASP A 105 9.90 14.55 8.13
N LYS A 106 8.92 14.07 8.89
CA LYS A 106 9.08 13.33 10.14
C LYS A 106 8.72 11.84 10.03
N TYR A 107 8.46 11.32 8.84
CA TYR A 107 8.05 9.94 8.59
C TYR A 107 6.79 9.51 9.35
N GLU A 108 5.84 10.43 9.54
CA GLU A 108 4.64 10.15 10.34
C GLU A 108 3.76 9.04 9.75
N ALA A 109 3.58 9.02 8.43
CA ALA A 109 2.82 7.96 7.74
C ALA A 109 3.38 6.58 8.06
N THR A 110 4.71 6.46 8.05
CA THR A 110 5.43 5.22 8.32
C THR A 110 5.33 4.82 9.78
N GLY A 111 5.60 5.74 10.70
CA GLY A 111 5.44 5.48 12.14
C GLY A 111 4.02 5.07 12.49
N LEU A 112 3.03 5.73 11.88
CA LEU A 112 1.62 5.39 12.03
C LEU A 112 1.30 4.00 11.49
N PHE A 113 1.83 3.63 10.33
CA PHE A 113 1.63 2.31 9.75
C PHE A 113 2.21 1.18 10.62
N PHE A 114 3.43 1.35 11.11
CA PHE A 114 4.05 0.39 12.04
C PHE A 114 3.26 0.30 13.34
N ARG A 115 2.83 1.44 13.90
CA ARG A 115 2.02 1.43 15.12
C ARG A 115 0.66 0.75 14.91
N ALA A 116 0.01 0.97 13.77
CA ALA A 116 -1.23 0.28 13.43
C ALA A 116 -0.99 -1.24 13.28
N THR A 117 0.14 -1.65 12.71
CA THR A 117 0.56 -3.06 12.61
C THR A 117 0.84 -3.69 13.98
N ASP A 118 1.29 -2.90 14.96
CA ASP A 118 1.44 -3.38 16.34
C ASP A 118 0.09 -3.59 17.03
N LEU A 119 -0.87 -2.70 16.78
CA LEU A 119 -2.20 -2.79 17.37
C LEU A 119 -3.05 -3.90 16.72
N TYR A 120 -3.09 -3.92 15.39
CA TYR A 120 -4.02 -4.76 14.63
C TYR A 120 -3.38 -5.97 13.96
N GLY A 121 -2.05 -6.05 13.97
CA GLY A 121 -1.32 -7.11 13.28
C GLY A 121 -1.18 -6.87 11.78
N MET A 122 -0.28 -7.65 11.18
CA MET A 122 0.14 -7.50 9.79
C MET A 122 -1.03 -7.64 8.80
N TYR A 123 -1.94 -8.57 9.06
CA TYR A 123 -3.11 -8.85 8.22
C TYR A 123 -4.42 -8.24 8.73
N GLY A 124 -4.33 -7.45 9.82
CA GLY A 124 -5.46 -6.80 10.45
C GLY A 124 -5.39 -5.28 10.42
N THR A 125 -4.35 -4.71 9.81
CA THR A 125 -4.20 -3.26 9.66
C THR A 125 -5.06 -2.77 8.50
N PRO A 126 -5.95 -1.77 8.69
CA PRO A 126 -6.80 -1.24 7.62
C PRO A 126 -6.01 -0.48 6.55
N ALA A 127 -6.68 -0.16 5.44
CA ALA A 127 -6.18 0.80 4.47
C ALA A 127 -6.13 2.21 5.07
N MET A 128 -5.30 3.07 4.51
CA MET A 128 -5.15 4.47 4.93
C MET A 128 -5.19 5.40 3.73
N ILE A 129 -5.81 6.57 3.89
CA ILE A 129 -5.69 7.71 2.97
C ILE A 129 -5.09 8.90 3.71
N PHE A 130 -4.12 9.55 3.08
CA PHE A 130 -3.59 10.84 3.49
C PHE A 130 -4.02 11.90 2.47
N GLU A 131 -4.84 12.86 2.89
CA GLU A 131 -5.42 13.87 1.99
C GLU A 131 -4.42 14.97 1.62
N LYS A 132 -3.51 15.31 2.53
CA LYS A 132 -2.38 16.22 2.29
C LYS A 132 -1.11 15.68 2.93
N VAL A 133 0.00 15.81 2.22
CA VAL A 133 1.31 15.33 2.67
C VAL A 133 2.27 16.50 2.68
N LYS A 134 2.95 16.72 3.82
CA LYS A 134 4.01 17.71 3.90
C LYS A 134 5.33 17.12 3.43
N ILE A 135 5.92 17.70 2.41
CA ILE A 135 7.20 17.27 1.81
C ILE A 135 8.09 18.51 1.65
N ASP A 136 9.30 18.44 2.20
CA ASP A 136 10.30 19.51 2.15
C ASP A 136 9.73 20.85 2.65
N GLY A 137 8.96 20.81 3.74
CA GLY A 137 8.30 21.97 4.33
C GLY A 137 6.98 22.41 3.66
N ASN A 138 6.61 21.85 2.50
CA ASN A 138 5.44 22.28 1.73
C ASN A 138 4.30 21.27 1.80
N TRP A 139 3.07 21.75 1.97
CA TRP A 139 1.88 20.90 1.91
C TRP A 139 1.49 20.64 0.45
N ILE A 140 1.40 19.37 0.09
CA ILE A 140 1.01 18.88 -1.24
C ILE A 140 -0.33 18.16 -1.11
N ASP A 141 -1.29 18.53 -1.94
CA ASP A 141 -2.59 17.84 -2.00
C ASP A 141 -2.41 16.42 -2.54
N GLY A 142 -3.06 15.47 -1.87
CA GLY A 142 -3.09 14.05 -2.23
C GLY A 142 -4.28 13.71 -3.16
N PRO A 143 -4.87 12.51 -3.03
CA PRO A 143 -4.68 11.55 -1.93
C PRO A 143 -3.47 10.63 -2.12
N VAL A 144 -2.82 10.25 -1.02
CA VAL A 144 -1.90 9.10 -0.97
C VAL A 144 -2.60 7.94 -0.28
N MET A 145 -2.73 6.83 -1.00
CA MET A 145 -3.32 5.60 -0.47
C MET A 145 -2.22 4.65 0.03
N ALA A 146 -2.43 4.04 1.19
CA ALA A 146 -1.55 3.02 1.72
C ALA A 146 -2.34 1.77 2.14
N ASN A 147 -1.69 0.62 2.03
CA ASN A 147 -2.19 -0.66 2.55
C ASN A 147 -3.57 -1.08 2.01
N THR A 148 -3.84 -0.81 0.73
CA THR A 148 -5.15 -1.01 0.08
C THR A 148 -5.59 -2.49 0.02
N GLN A 149 -4.67 -3.44 0.17
CA GLN A 149 -4.93 -4.89 0.21
C GLN A 149 -4.24 -5.58 1.40
N GLY A 150 -3.89 -4.86 2.47
CA GLY A 150 -3.17 -5.46 3.60
C GLY A 150 -4.07 -6.25 4.56
N HIS A 151 -5.31 -5.81 4.73
CA HIS A 151 -6.28 -6.45 5.61
C HIS A 151 -6.97 -7.62 4.90
N TRP A 152 -7.00 -8.83 5.45
CA TRP A 152 -7.57 -9.97 4.68
C TRP A 152 -9.08 -9.89 4.37
N ASN A 153 -9.86 -9.12 5.14
CA ASN A 153 -11.24 -8.81 4.75
C ASN A 153 -11.32 -8.05 3.42
N THR A 154 -10.28 -7.30 3.04
CA THR A 154 -10.22 -6.56 1.77
C THR A 154 -10.11 -7.52 0.57
N ASP A 155 -9.47 -8.68 0.73
CA ASP A 155 -9.44 -9.71 -0.31
C ASP A 155 -10.86 -10.23 -0.59
N SER A 156 -11.65 -10.53 0.44
CA SER A 156 -13.05 -10.93 0.25
C SER A 156 -13.83 -9.88 -0.52
N ILE A 157 -13.70 -8.61 -0.14
CA ILE A 157 -14.37 -7.48 -0.81
C ILE A 157 -13.94 -7.37 -2.27
N ALA A 158 -12.63 -7.43 -2.56
CA ALA A 158 -12.09 -7.36 -3.91
C ALA A 158 -12.57 -8.50 -4.81
N PHE A 159 -12.77 -9.70 -4.25
CA PHE A 159 -13.26 -10.88 -4.97
C PHE A 159 -14.80 -11.04 -4.92
N GLY A 160 -15.54 -10.04 -4.43
CA GLY A 160 -17.01 -10.06 -4.39
C GLY A 160 -17.61 -11.05 -3.39
N LEU A 161 -16.82 -11.48 -2.40
CA LEU A 161 -17.28 -12.32 -1.30
C LEU A 161 -17.66 -11.44 -0.10
N THR A 162 -18.74 -11.80 0.58
CA THR A 162 -19.12 -11.14 1.85
C THR A 162 -18.07 -11.46 2.92
N PRO A 163 -17.32 -10.47 3.44
CA PRO A 163 -16.35 -10.72 4.49
C PRO A 163 -17.07 -11.01 5.82
N GLU A 164 -16.57 -11.98 6.58
CA GLU A 164 -16.92 -12.13 7.99
C GLU A 164 -15.97 -11.26 8.83
N PRO A 165 -16.43 -10.13 9.41
CA PRO A 165 -15.54 -9.09 9.94
C PRO A 165 -14.46 -9.59 10.91
N ARG A 166 -14.79 -10.52 11.80
CA ARG A 166 -13.87 -11.03 12.84
C ARG A 166 -13.06 -12.26 12.42
N GLU A 167 -13.32 -12.81 11.24
CA GLU A 167 -12.82 -14.13 10.82
C GLU A 167 -11.84 -14.03 9.64
N HIS A 168 -10.82 -13.18 9.75
CA HIS A 168 -9.83 -12.92 8.70
C HIS A 168 -9.21 -14.18 8.05
N TYR A 169 -8.83 -15.22 8.82
CA TYR A 169 -8.33 -16.48 8.25
C TYR A 169 -9.39 -17.24 7.45
N LYS A 170 -10.66 -17.17 7.87
CA LYS A 170 -11.78 -17.78 7.14
C LYS A 170 -12.01 -17.05 5.82
N ASN A 171 -11.98 -15.73 5.85
CA ASN A 171 -12.07 -14.88 4.65
C ASN A 171 -10.96 -15.22 3.65
N TYR A 172 -9.70 -15.26 4.10
CA TYR A 172 -8.56 -15.70 3.27
C TYR A 172 -8.77 -17.10 2.65
N ARG A 173 -9.24 -18.07 3.45
CA ARG A 173 -9.52 -19.42 2.96
C ARG A 173 -10.66 -19.45 1.93
N ALA A 174 -11.70 -18.63 2.12
CA ALA A 174 -12.82 -18.52 1.20
C ALA A 174 -12.37 -17.95 -0.16
N VAL A 175 -11.59 -16.87 -0.16
CA VAL A 175 -11.01 -16.30 -1.39
C VAL A 175 -10.17 -17.34 -2.12
N LYS A 176 -9.29 -18.06 -1.40
CA LYS A 176 -8.48 -19.13 -2.01
C LYS A 176 -9.31 -20.28 -2.56
N ALA A 177 -10.44 -20.61 -1.92
CA ALA A 177 -11.34 -21.63 -2.42
C ALA A 177 -11.98 -21.18 -3.74
N GLU A 178 -12.41 -19.93 -3.85
CA GLU A 178 -12.98 -19.39 -5.08
C GLU A 178 -11.93 -19.32 -6.20
N MET A 179 -10.71 -18.85 -5.91
CA MET A 179 -9.61 -18.86 -6.88
C MET A 179 -9.29 -20.28 -7.38
N LYS A 180 -9.28 -21.28 -6.49
CA LYS A 180 -9.07 -22.68 -6.86
C LYS A 180 -10.21 -23.23 -7.72
N LYS A 181 -11.45 -22.88 -7.40
CA LYS A 181 -12.63 -23.26 -8.18
C LYS A 181 -12.57 -22.68 -9.59
N LEU A 182 -12.18 -21.41 -9.72
CA LEU A 182 -11.95 -20.77 -11.02
C LEU A 182 -10.87 -21.50 -11.81
N LEU A 183 -9.72 -21.80 -11.22
CA LEU A 183 -8.66 -22.58 -11.89
C LEU A 183 -9.15 -23.96 -12.34
N ALA A 184 -9.82 -24.70 -11.47
CA ALA A 184 -10.31 -26.04 -11.77
C ALA A 184 -11.35 -26.05 -12.90
N ALA A 185 -12.24 -25.04 -12.92
CA ALA A 185 -13.25 -24.88 -13.96
C ALA A 185 -12.65 -24.47 -15.33
N ASN A 186 -11.41 -23.97 -15.35
CA ASN A 186 -10.76 -23.41 -16.54
C ASN A 186 -9.42 -24.12 -16.85
N ASN A 187 -9.37 -25.43 -16.66
CA ASN A 187 -8.23 -26.30 -17.03
C ASN A 187 -6.88 -25.84 -16.46
N GLY A 188 -6.89 -25.33 -15.22
CA GLY A 188 -5.70 -24.84 -14.53
C GLY A 188 -5.24 -23.45 -14.94
N LYS A 189 -6.06 -22.70 -15.70
CA LYS A 189 -5.83 -21.29 -16.05
C LYS A 189 -6.90 -20.41 -15.43
N TYR A 190 -6.59 -19.15 -15.16
CA TYR A 190 -7.64 -18.20 -14.80
C TYR A 190 -8.38 -17.76 -16.07
N PRO A 191 -9.70 -17.52 -16.01
CA PRO A 191 -10.44 -17.02 -17.16
C PRO A 191 -9.93 -15.63 -17.55
N GLU A 192 -9.77 -15.41 -18.85
CA GLU A 192 -9.34 -14.12 -19.41
C GLU A 192 -10.55 -13.34 -19.90
N ILE A 193 -10.60 -12.05 -19.59
CA ILE A 193 -11.63 -11.12 -20.07
C ILE A 193 -10.91 -10.09 -20.95
N THR A 194 -11.34 -9.96 -22.20
CA THR A 194 -10.77 -8.97 -23.11
C THR A 194 -11.06 -7.56 -22.59
N PRO A 195 -10.05 -6.66 -22.48
CA PRO A 195 -10.28 -5.29 -22.08
C PRO A 195 -11.20 -4.55 -23.06
N ASN A 196 -12.14 -3.78 -22.53
CA ASN A 196 -12.98 -2.90 -23.33
C ASN A 196 -12.20 -1.62 -23.68
N LYS A 197 -12.08 -1.31 -24.97
CA LYS A 197 -11.54 -0.03 -25.42
C LYS A 197 -12.60 1.05 -25.20
N VAL A 198 -12.22 2.12 -24.52
CA VAL A 198 -13.05 3.30 -24.30
C VAL A 198 -12.48 4.50 -25.03
N GLU A 199 -13.35 5.42 -25.44
CA GLU A 199 -12.93 6.68 -26.04
C GLU A 199 -12.27 7.59 -25.00
N ARG A 200 -11.47 8.55 -25.46
CA ARG A 200 -10.76 9.47 -24.56
C ARG A 200 -11.70 10.24 -23.64
N ALA A 201 -12.86 10.67 -24.16
CA ALA A 201 -13.85 11.42 -23.40
C ALA A 201 -14.44 10.62 -22.23
N ASP A 202 -14.44 9.29 -22.34
CA ASP A 202 -14.97 8.37 -21.33
C ASP A 202 -13.86 7.79 -20.42
N ALA A 203 -12.63 8.32 -20.49
CA ALA A 203 -11.48 7.84 -19.73
C ALA A 203 -11.07 8.83 -18.63
N PRO A 204 -11.54 8.67 -17.37
CA PRO A 204 -11.23 9.60 -16.27
C PRO A 204 -9.73 9.80 -16.01
N CYS A 205 -8.89 8.81 -16.35
CA CYS A 205 -7.43 8.93 -16.23
C CYS A 205 -6.81 9.95 -17.20
N LYS A 206 -7.58 10.51 -18.13
CA LYS A 206 -7.15 11.49 -19.14
C LYS A 206 -7.72 12.91 -18.92
N GLU A 207 -8.42 13.15 -17.81
CA GLU A 207 -8.97 14.47 -17.44
C GLU A 207 -7.90 15.54 -17.30
N VAL A 208 -6.73 15.17 -16.76
CA VAL A 208 -5.55 16.03 -16.68
C VAL A 208 -4.45 15.41 -17.54
N THR A 209 -3.88 16.19 -18.46
CA THR A 209 -2.75 15.77 -19.30
C THR A 209 -1.70 16.86 -19.27
N LEU A 210 -0.49 16.47 -18.90
CA LEU A 210 0.69 17.34 -18.86
C LEU A 210 1.69 16.81 -19.89
N GLU A 211 2.20 17.67 -20.75
CA GLU A 211 3.11 17.27 -21.82
C GLU A 211 4.42 18.07 -21.78
N GLY A 212 5.49 17.50 -22.32
CA GLY A 212 6.80 18.15 -22.44
C GLY A 212 7.28 18.81 -21.14
N ASP A 213 7.42 20.13 -21.17
CA ASP A 213 7.94 20.90 -20.05
C ASP A 213 6.95 21.07 -18.88
N GLU A 214 5.67 20.78 -19.07
CA GLU A 214 4.66 20.80 -18.00
C GLU A 214 4.80 19.62 -17.05
N ILE A 215 5.47 18.54 -17.49
CA ILE A 215 5.69 17.33 -16.69
C ILE A 215 6.65 17.66 -15.54
N ASP A 216 6.12 17.54 -14.32
CA ASP A 216 6.90 17.61 -13.10
C ASP A 216 6.37 16.63 -12.05
N LEU A 217 6.99 15.45 -12.01
CA LEU A 217 6.70 14.38 -11.06
C LEU A 217 7.00 14.77 -9.60
N THR A 218 7.81 15.81 -9.36
CA THR A 218 8.18 16.22 -8.00
C THR A 218 7.06 16.96 -7.27
N LYS A 219 6.05 17.44 -8.01
CA LYS A 219 4.85 18.10 -7.49
C LYS A 219 3.83 17.15 -6.88
N PHE A 220 3.94 15.84 -7.12
CA PHE A 220 3.04 14.84 -6.55
C PHE A 220 3.49 14.43 -5.15
N ALA A 221 2.53 14.04 -4.32
CA ALA A 221 2.73 13.62 -2.93
C ALA A 221 3.39 12.22 -2.78
N PHE A 222 4.30 11.84 -3.68
CA PHE A 222 5.05 10.60 -3.56
C PHE A 222 5.93 10.65 -2.32
N MET A 223 5.94 9.57 -1.53
CA MET A 223 6.57 9.59 -0.23
C MET A 223 7.92 8.89 -0.20
N GLN A 224 8.84 9.40 0.62
CA GLN A 224 9.97 8.63 1.11
C GLN A 224 9.51 7.85 2.34
N THR A 225 9.19 6.57 2.14
CA THR A 225 8.60 5.74 3.21
C THR A 225 9.55 5.48 4.36
N ASN A 226 10.84 5.24 4.11
CA ASN A 226 11.79 4.94 5.18
C ASN A 226 12.96 5.94 5.20
N PRO A 227 13.53 6.24 6.39
CA PRO A 227 14.67 7.13 6.50
C PRO A 227 15.90 6.74 5.67
N ALA A 228 16.05 5.44 5.39
CA ALA A 228 17.16 4.90 4.61
C ALA A 228 16.83 4.66 3.13
N ASP A 229 15.62 4.99 2.68
CA ASP A 229 15.29 4.98 1.25
C ASP A 229 16.13 6.04 0.52
N ASP A 230 16.45 5.82 -0.75
CA ASP A 230 17.27 6.72 -1.57
C ASP A 230 16.46 7.89 -2.19
N GLY A 231 15.32 8.21 -1.59
CA GLY A 231 14.39 9.25 -2.02
C GLY A 231 12.92 8.79 -2.03
N ARG A 232 12.09 9.55 -2.74
CA ARG A 232 10.64 9.30 -2.86
C ARG A 232 10.34 8.18 -3.86
N TYR A 233 9.30 7.40 -3.58
CA TYR A 233 8.89 6.27 -4.42
C TYR A 233 7.42 6.28 -4.80
N ILE A 234 7.14 5.66 -5.95
CA ILE A 234 5.83 5.13 -6.32
C ILE A 234 5.87 3.62 -6.06
N ASN A 235 5.27 3.16 -4.96
CA ASN A 235 5.48 1.80 -4.47
C ASN A 235 4.61 0.74 -5.15
N SER A 236 3.46 1.13 -5.68
CA SER A 236 2.47 0.23 -6.30
C SER A 236 2.18 0.67 -7.74
N ALA A 237 3.23 1.02 -8.49
CA ALA A 237 3.07 1.48 -9.87
C ALA A 237 2.67 0.32 -10.78
N SER A 238 1.57 0.54 -11.50
CA SER A 238 1.11 -0.27 -12.62
C SER A 238 1.86 0.13 -13.88
N VAL A 239 2.83 -0.66 -14.32
CA VAL A 239 3.63 -0.37 -15.53
C VAL A 239 3.18 -1.27 -16.66
N PHE A 240 2.71 -0.63 -17.73
CA PHE A 240 2.33 -1.29 -18.96
C PHE A 240 3.48 -1.20 -19.96
N THR A 241 3.87 -2.34 -20.52
CA THR A 241 4.86 -2.43 -21.60
C THR A 241 4.26 -3.20 -22.77
N SER A 242 4.72 -2.93 -23.98
CA SER A 242 4.29 -3.66 -25.18
C SER A 242 5.48 -3.88 -26.09
N ASP A 243 5.52 -5.05 -26.70
CA ASP A 243 6.54 -5.44 -27.66
C ASP A 243 5.88 -6.08 -28.90
N PRO A 244 6.39 -5.86 -30.13
CA PRO A 244 5.79 -6.39 -31.35
C PRO A 244 5.70 -7.92 -31.41
N GLU A 245 6.63 -8.65 -30.77
CA GLU A 245 6.68 -10.11 -30.79
C GLU A 245 6.07 -10.72 -29.51
N MET A 246 6.36 -10.13 -28.34
CA MET A 246 5.91 -10.63 -27.03
C MET A 246 4.52 -10.12 -26.63
N GLY A 247 3.97 -9.12 -27.31
CA GLY A 247 2.65 -8.56 -27.03
C GLY A 247 2.62 -7.62 -25.80
N PRO A 248 1.45 -7.44 -25.17
CA PRO A 248 1.30 -6.57 -24.01
C PRO A 248 1.76 -7.24 -22.71
N ASN A 249 2.25 -6.43 -21.78
CA ASN A 249 2.60 -6.83 -20.43
C ASN A 249 2.15 -5.79 -19.41
N TYR A 250 1.77 -6.26 -18.24
CA TYR A 250 1.40 -5.45 -17.09
C TYR A 250 2.18 -5.96 -15.88
N GLY A 251 2.98 -5.10 -15.27
CA GLY A 251 3.80 -5.44 -14.12
C GLY A 251 3.69 -4.40 -13.01
N THR A 252 3.74 -4.87 -11.77
CA THR A 252 3.82 -4.00 -10.59
C THR A 252 5.28 -3.76 -10.24
N TYR A 253 5.72 -2.51 -10.27
CA TYR A 253 7.08 -2.13 -9.93
C TYR A 253 7.11 -1.01 -8.89
N ARG A 254 8.21 -0.97 -8.14
CA ARG A 254 8.58 0.20 -7.35
C ARG A 254 9.38 1.14 -8.24
N CYS A 255 8.93 2.39 -8.33
CA CYS A 255 9.57 3.40 -9.16
C CYS A 255 10.17 4.49 -8.26
N ALA A 256 11.50 4.58 -8.24
CA ALA A 256 12.24 5.65 -7.58
C ALA A 256 12.09 6.95 -8.35
N LEU A 257 11.71 8.03 -7.67
CA LEU A 257 11.62 9.36 -8.28
C LEU A 257 13.03 9.92 -8.54
N ARG A 258 13.30 10.32 -9.79
CA ARG A 258 14.59 10.86 -10.24
C ARG A 258 14.42 12.24 -10.89
N GLY A 259 13.83 13.16 -10.14
CA GLY A 259 13.53 14.51 -10.61
C GLY A 259 12.22 14.60 -11.38
N PRO A 260 11.98 15.71 -12.11
CA PRO A 260 10.67 16.05 -12.65
C PRO A 260 10.18 15.12 -13.77
N ARG A 261 11.08 14.45 -14.49
CA ARG A 261 10.73 13.68 -15.71
C ARG A 261 11.35 12.29 -15.79
N HIS A 262 11.95 11.80 -14.71
CA HIS A 262 12.57 10.48 -14.71
C HIS A 262 12.12 9.64 -13.51
N LEU A 263 11.89 8.36 -13.79
CA LEU A 263 11.68 7.32 -12.80
C LEU A 263 12.73 6.23 -13.02
N GLY A 264 13.33 5.76 -11.92
CA GLY A 264 14.13 4.53 -11.93
C GLY A 264 13.26 3.35 -11.50
N PHE A 265 13.26 2.26 -12.25
CA PHE A 265 12.60 1.02 -11.83
C PHE A 265 13.44 -0.18 -12.27
N ASN A 266 13.25 -1.32 -11.60
CA ASN A 266 14.02 -2.52 -11.84
C ASN A 266 13.11 -3.71 -12.13
N PRO A 267 12.95 -4.10 -13.40
CA PRO A 267 12.40 -5.41 -13.73
C PRO A 267 13.52 -6.46 -13.63
N GLU A 268 13.28 -7.50 -12.84
CA GLU A 268 14.27 -8.55 -12.60
C GLU A 268 14.55 -9.36 -13.88
N PRO A 269 15.77 -9.93 -14.03
CA PRO A 269 16.07 -10.84 -15.11
C PRO A 269 15.00 -11.93 -15.26
N ASN A 270 14.61 -12.19 -16.51
CA ASN A 270 13.55 -13.13 -16.93
C ASN A 270 12.10 -12.67 -16.74
N GLN A 271 11.83 -11.56 -16.07
CA GLN A 271 10.49 -10.96 -16.10
C GLN A 271 10.16 -10.44 -17.50
N THR A 272 8.88 -10.46 -17.87
CA THR A 272 8.43 -10.03 -19.20
C THR A 272 8.84 -8.58 -19.50
N GLY A 273 8.66 -7.66 -18.55
CA GLY A 273 9.11 -6.28 -18.69
C GLY A 273 10.62 -6.14 -18.94
N TYR A 274 11.45 -6.95 -18.27
CA TYR A 274 12.90 -6.97 -18.50
C TYR A 274 13.24 -7.45 -19.92
N LYS A 275 12.61 -8.55 -20.36
CA LYS A 275 12.83 -9.10 -21.71
C LYS A 275 12.47 -8.09 -22.79
N MET A 276 11.34 -7.40 -22.64
CA MET A 276 10.89 -6.34 -23.56
C MET A 276 11.88 -5.16 -23.61
N ILE A 277 12.34 -4.67 -22.46
CA ILE A 277 13.34 -3.59 -22.42
C ILE A 277 14.65 -4.01 -23.07
N MET A 278 15.10 -5.26 -22.89
CA MET A 278 16.32 -5.76 -23.53
C MET A 278 16.15 -5.98 -25.04
N ALA A 279 14.96 -6.33 -25.51
CA ALA A 279 14.66 -6.41 -26.93
C ALA A 279 14.71 -5.03 -27.59
N ALA A 280 14.14 -4.01 -26.95
CA ALA A 280 14.10 -2.63 -27.44
C ALA A 280 15.46 -1.91 -27.46
N LYS A 281 16.50 -2.45 -26.82
CA LYS A 281 17.87 -1.90 -26.85
C LYS A 281 18.65 -2.22 -28.12
N LYS A 282 18.17 -3.19 -28.90
CA LYS A 282 18.81 -3.63 -30.16
C LYS A 282 18.44 -2.69 -31.29
#